data_AF-A0A4Y8CAQ7-F1
#
_entry.id   AF-A0A4Y8CAQ7-F1
#
_cell.length_a   1.000
_cell.length_b   1.000
_cell.length_c   1.000
_cell.angle_alpha   90.00
_cell.angle_beta   90.00
_cell.angle_gamma   90.00
#
_symmetry.space_group_name_H-M   'P 1'
#
loop_
_entity.id
_entity.type
_entity.pdbx_description
1 polymer ?
#
loop_
_entity_poly.entity_id
_entity_poly.type
_entity_poly.pdbx_seq_one_letter_code
_entity_poly.pdbx_strand_id
1 'polypeptide(L)'
;MSECPFFPKPYKNKASTLLTFLLKRRSWLDGLYERSYKMQTGYVKMPNFDLYVINDTKEVKRMMVDEVREFPKSAFLHELLSPLLGESIFTTNGEVWK
;
A
#
# COMPACT_ATOMS: atom_id res chain seq x y z
N MET A 1 4.52 -29.99 0.02
CA MET A 1 5.42 -28.92 -0.45
C MET A 1 4.56 -27.68 -0.56
N SER A 2 4.77 -26.69 0.30
CA SER A 2 4.06 -25.41 0.22
C SER A 2 4.34 -24.81 -1.16
N GLU A 3 3.31 -24.69 -1.99
CA GLU A 3 3.42 -23.95 -3.25
C GLU A 3 3.90 -22.53 -2.91
N CYS A 4 4.93 -22.06 -3.61
CA CYS A 4 5.35 -20.67 -3.48
C CYS A 4 4.14 -19.76 -3.76
N PRO A 5 3.93 -18.72 -2.95
CA PRO A 5 2.86 -17.75 -3.21
C PRO A 5 3.02 -17.20 -4.62
N PHE A 6 1.89 -17.07 -5.33
CA PHE A 6 1.86 -16.61 -6.71
C PHE A 6 2.60 -15.28 -6.86
N PHE A 7 3.72 -15.31 -7.57
CA PHE A 7 4.47 -14.12 -7.93
C PHE A 7 4.12 -13.72 -9.36
N PRO A 8 3.36 -12.63 -9.57
CA PRO A 8 3.01 -12.20 -10.92
C PRO A 8 4.29 -11.88 -11.70
N LYS A 9 4.36 -12.27 -12.97
CA LYS A 9 5.47 -11.89 -13.86
C LYS A 9 5.22 -10.46 -14.35
N PRO A 10 5.94 -9.44 -13.84
CA PRO A 10 5.67 -8.06 -14.21
C PRO A 10 6.13 -7.77 -15.64
N TYR A 11 5.51 -6.78 -16.27
CA TYR A 11 6.00 -6.24 -17.53
C TYR A 11 7.34 -5.52 -17.33
N LYS A 12 8.23 -5.54 -18.33
CA LYS A 12 9.53 -4.84 -18.25
C LYS A 12 9.37 -3.34 -18.07
N ASN A 13 8.49 -2.75 -18.88
CA ASN A 13 8.26 -1.31 -18.95
C ASN A 13 6.81 -0.98 -18.60
N LYS A 14 6.60 0.29 -18.23
CA LYS A 14 5.26 0.82 -17.97
C LYS A 14 4.37 0.64 -19.21
N ALA A 15 3.21 0.01 -19.01
CA ALA A 15 2.19 -0.15 -20.04
C ALA A 15 1.57 1.21 -20.43
N SER A 16 0.91 1.27 -21.59
CA SER A 16 0.11 2.43 -21.98
C SER A 16 -1.03 2.65 -20.99
N THR A 17 -1.53 3.89 -20.87
CA THR A 17 -2.60 4.24 -19.92
C THR A 17 -3.86 3.38 -20.09
N LEU A 18 -4.26 3.11 -21.34
CA LEU A 18 -5.40 2.25 -21.65
C LEU A 18 -5.16 0.81 -21.20
N LEU A 19 -3.98 0.25 -21.49
CA LEU A 19 -3.64 -1.11 -21.09
C LEU A 19 -3.53 -1.23 -19.57
N THR A 20 -2.92 -0.24 -18.90
CA THR A 20 -2.88 -0.17 -17.44
C THR A 20 -4.28 -0.12 -16.84
N PHE A 21 -5.19 0.65 -17.41
CA PHE A 21 -6.58 0.70 -16.97
C PHE A 21 -7.26 -0.67 -17.09
N LEU A 22 -7.12 -1.35 -18.23
CA LEU A 22 -7.69 -2.67 -18.46
C LEU A 22 -7.13 -3.74 -17.50
N LEU A 23 -5.82 -3.74 -17.26
CA LEU A 23 -5.15 -4.68 -16.33
C LEU A 23 -5.61 -4.46 -14.88
N LYS A 24 -5.65 -3.20 -14.43
CA LYS A 24 -6.04 -2.83 -13.06
C LYS A 24 -7.47 -3.19 -12.70
N ARG A 25 -8.35 -3.46 -13.68
CA ARG A 25 -9.70 -3.97 -13.43
C ARG A 25 -9.71 -5.37 -12.83
N ARG A 26 -8.67 -6.18 -13.06
CA ARG A 26 -8.55 -7.55 -12.54
C ARG A 26 -7.75 -7.58 -11.24
N SER A 27 -6.60 -6.92 -11.23
CA SER A 27 -5.70 -6.83 -10.07
C SER A 27 -4.87 -5.57 -10.15
N TRP A 28 -4.64 -4.92 -9.01
CA TRP A 28 -3.75 -3.76 -8.95
C TRP A 28 -2.29 -4.15 -9.24
N LEU A 29 -1.91 -5.39 -8.94
CA LEU A 29 -0.56 -5.90 -9.18
C LEU A 29 -0.27 -6.04 -10.68
N ASP A 30 -1.29 -6.30 -11.50
CA ASP A 30 -1.13 -6.45 -12.97
C ASP A 30 -0.74 -5.11 -13.63
N GLY A 31 -1.03 -3.98 -12.98
CA GLY A 31 -0.61 -2.66 -13.44
C GLY A 31 0.83 -2.28 -13.07
N LEU A 32 1.52 -3.09 -12.26
CA LEU A 32 2.90 -2.86 -11.84
C LEU A 32 3.88 -3.46 -12.87
N TYR A 33 5.02 -2.80 -13.02
CA TYR A 33 6.10 -3.21 -13.92
C TYR A 33 7.39 -3.40 -13.11
N GLU A 34 8.43 -4.01 -13.69
CA GLU A 34 9.64 -4.44 -12.97
C GLU A 34 10.23 -3.36 -12.05
N ARG A 35 10.28 -2.10 -12.50
CA ARG A 35 10.83 -0.99 -11.70
C ARG A 35 9.99 -0.71 -10.45
N SER A 36 8.67 -0.88 -10.51
CA SER A 36 7.78 -0.70 -9.36
C SER A 36 8.11 -1.67 -8.23
N TYR A 37 8.58 -2.88 -8.53
CA TYR A 37 8.97 -3.86 -7.51
C TYR A 37 10.35 -3.59 -6.91
N LYS A 38 11.18 -2.77 -7.57
CA LYS A 38 12.55 -2.44 -7.14
C LYS A 38 12.67 -1.04 -6.55
N MET A 39 11.60 -0.24 -6.58
CA MET A 39 11.65 1.14 -6.09
C MET A 39 11.76 1.18 -4.56
N GLN A 40 12.59 2.09 -4.06
CA GLN A 40 12.73 2.36 -2.63
C GLN A 40 11.61 3.28 -2.12
N THR A 41 11.20 4.26 -2.94
CA THR A 41 10.09 5.15 -2.64
C THR A 41 9.29 5.43 -3.92
N GLY A 42 7.98 5.46 -3.79
CA GLY A 42 7.05 5.78 -4.86
C GLY A 42 6.00 6.80 -4.39
N TYR A 43 5.53 7.62 -5.31
CA TYR A 43 4.43 8.55 -5.10
C TYR A 43 3.40 8.38 -6.21
N VAL A 44 2.13 8.29 -5.83
CA VAL A 44 1.00 8.25 -6.75
C VAL A 44 -0.09 9.18 -6.23
N LYS A 45 -0.40 10.21 -7.02
CA LYS A 45 -1.53 11.09 -6.77
C LYS A 45 -2.84 10.38 -7.12
N MET A 46 -3.66 10.05 -6.13
CA MET A 46 -5.02 9.54 -6.34
C MET A 46 -6.02 10.71 -6.30
N PRO A 47 -7.26 10.53 -6.79
CA PRO A 47 -8.25 11.61 -6.80
C PRO A 47 -8.54 12.22 -5.42
N ASN A 48 -8.50 11.42 -4.35
CA ASN A 48 -8.90 11.84 -2.99
C ASN A 48 -7.77 11.80 -1.97
N PHE A 49 -6.61 11.23 -2.31
CA PHE A 49 -5.47 11.12 -1.40
C PHE A 49 -4.18 10.90 -2.17
N ASP A 50 -3.07 11.18 -1.51
CA ASP A 50 -1.75 10.91 -2.05
C ASP A 50 -1.22 9.61 -1.46
N LEU A 51 -0.86 8.66 -2.34
CA LEU A 51 -0.31 7.37 -1.95
C LEU A 51 1.22 7.44 -2.03
N TYR A 52 1.86 7.31 -0.87
CA TYR A 52 3.29 7.12 -0.76
C TYR A 52 3.59 5.64 -0.48
N VAL A 53 4.47 5.05 -1.27
CA VAL A 53 4.98 3.69 -1.06
C VAL A 53 6.42 3.81 -0.60
N ILE A 54 6.72 3.36 0.61
CA ILE A 54 8.05 3.45 1.21
C ILE A 54 8.55 2.03 1.49
N ASN A 55 9.66 1.67 0.85
CA ASN A 55 10.35 0.39 0.99
C ASN A 55 11.77 0.55 1.58
N ASP A 56 12.30 1.78 1.64
CA ASP A 56 13.55 2.06 2.35
C ASP A 56 13.39 1.70 3.82
N THR A 57 14.19 0.74 4.30
CA THR A 57 14.05 0.17 5.65
C THR A 57 14.30 1.20 6.76
N LYS A 58 15.11 2.23 6.52
CA LYS A 58 15.37 3.29 7.49
C LYS A 58 14.13 4.16 7.65
N GLU A 59 13.51 4.56 6.54
CA GLU A 59 12.29 5.36 6.58
C GLU A 59 11.11 4.56 7.13
N VAL A 60 11.00 3.26 6.78
CA VAL A 60 9.96 2.39 7.37
C VAL A 60 10.12 2.32 8.89
N LYS A 61 11.34 2.11 9.40
CA LYS A 61 11.59 2.10 10.85
C LYS A 61 11.23 3.44 11.48
N ARG A 62 11.67 4.54 10.88
CA ARG A 62 11.38 5.89 11.36
C ARG A 62 9.87 6.11 11.49
N MET A 63 9.10 5.79 10.44
CA MET A 63 7.65 6.04 10.42
C MET A 63 6.87 5.08 11.33
N MET A 64 7.26 3.80 11.39
CA MET A 64 6.48 2.76 12.09
C MET A 64 6.89 2.57 13.55
N VAL A 65 8.07 3.04 13.95
CA VAL A 65 8.62 2.83 15.30
C VAL A 65 9.02 4.14 15.95
N ASP A 66 9.95 4.88 15.35
CA ASP A 66 10.59 6.03 16.02
C ASP A 66 9.66 7.25 16.11
N GLU A 67 8.87 7.50 15.06
CA GLU A 67 8.00 8.68 14.89
C GLU A 67 6.52 8.29 14.67
N VAL A 68 6.08 7.13 15.17
CA VAL A 68 4.74 6.58 14.89
C VAL A 68 3.57 7.53 15.19
N ARG A 69 3.74 8.48 16.12
CA ARG A 69 2.71 9.47 16.48
C ARG A 69 2.46 10.49 15.36
N GLU A 70 3.46 10.78 14.54
CA GLU A 70 3.36 11.69 13.39
C GLU A 70 2.70 11.01 12.19
N PHE A 71 2.61 9.66 12.19
CA PHE A 71 2.04 8.85 11.12
C PHE A 71 0.81 8.07 11.60
N PRO A 72 -0.33 8.75 11.86
CA PRO A 72 -1.55 8.07 12.29
C PRO A 72 -2.07 7.13 11.20
N LYS A 73 -2.81 6.09 11.61
CA LYS A 73 -3.50 5.20 10.67
C LYS A 73 -4.47 6.01 9.81
N SER A 74 -4.55 5.66 8.53
CA SER A 74 -5.41 6.34 7.57
C SER A 74 -6.87 6.33 8.00
N ALA A 75 -7.50 7.51 8.03
CA ALA A 75 -8.93 7.66 8.30
C ALA A 75 -9.79 6.91 7.24
N PHE A 76 -9.34 6.91 5.98
CA PHE A 76 -10.02 6.16 4.92
C PHE A 76 -9.97 4.65 5.18
N LEU A 77 -8.83 4.13 5.62
CA LEU A 77 -8.71 2.71 5.99
C LEU A 77 -9.61 2.37 7.20
N HIS A 78 -9.66 3.26 8.20
CA HIS A 78 -10.56 3.11 9.34
C HIS A 78 -12.02 2.99 8.90
N GLU A 79 -12.50 3.90 8.05
CA GLU A 79 -13.89 3.90 7.56
C GLU A 79 -14.23 2.63 6.79
N LEU A 80 -13.29 2.12 5.97
CA LEU A 80 -13.48 0.88 5.22
C LEU A 80 -13.52 -0.38 6.10
N LEU A 81 -12.69 -0.43 7.14
CA LEU A 81 -12.51 -1.62 7.97
C LEU A 81 -13.44 -1.63 9.19
N SER A 82 -13.89 -0.47 9.68
CA SER A 82 -14.74 -0.34 10.87
C SER A 82 -16.06 -1.14 10.77
N PRO A 83 -16.76 -1.19 9.62
CA PRO A 83 -17.95 -2.04 9.49
C PRO A 83 -17.69 -3.53 9.67
N LEU A 84 -16.46 -4.00 9.39
CA LEU A 84 -16.07 -5.41 9.49
C LEU A 84 -15.42 -5.75 10.84
N LEU A 85 -14.64 -4.81 11.39
CA LEU A 85 -13.75 -5.07 12.52
C LEU A 85 -14.12 -4.26 13.77
N GLY A 86 -15.04 -3.30 13.68
CA GLY A 86 -15.38 -2.38 14.76
C GLY A 86 -14.17 -1.61 15.28
N GLU A 87 -14.11 -1.42 16.60
CA GLU A 87 -12.93 -0.90 17.29
C GLU A 87 -11.88 -2.01 17.46
N SER A 88 -10.82 -1.96 16.66
CA SER A 88 -9.79 -2.98 16.58
C SER A 88 -8.41 -2.35 16.46
N ILE A 89 -7.36 -3.12 16.70
CA ILE A 89 -5.96 -2.69 16.55
C ILE A 89 -5.66 -2.13 15.15
N PHE A 90 -6.43 -2.55 14.13
CA PHE A 90 -6.29 -2.10 12.74
C PHE A 90 -7.05 -0.81 12.44
N THR A 91 -8.14 -0.54 13.18
CA THR A 91 -9.02 0.60 12.91
C THR A 91 -8.66 1.79 13.80
N THR A 92 -8.20 1.60 15.03
CA THR A 92 -8.00 2.70 15.99
C THR A 92 -6.53 3.07 16.20
N ASN A 93 -6.29 4.31 16.61
CA ASN A 93 -4.97 4.88 16.90
C ASN A 93 -4.62 4.78 18.39
N GLY A 94 -3.36 5.10 18.73
CA GLY A 94 -2.73 4.76 20.01
C GLY A 94 -3.42 5.23 21.29
N GLU A 95 -4.22 6.30 21.28
CA GLU A 95 -4.94 6.73 22.50
C GLU A 95 -6.06 5.76 22.92
N VAL A 96 -6.61 4.99 21.97
CA VAL A 96 -7.65 3.97 22.25
C VAL A 96 -7.03 2.61 22.61
N TRP A 97 -5.77 2.36 22.21
CA TRP A 97 -5.08 1.07 22.35
C TRP A 97 -3.82 1.11 23.23
N LYS A 98 -3.65 2.15 24.07
CA LYS A 98 -2.69 2.08 25.18
C LYS A 98 -3.12 1.02 26.18
#